data_AF-A0A931WN21-F1
#
_entry.id   AF-A0A931WN21-F1
#
_cell.length_a   1.000
_cell.length_b   1.000
_cell.length_c   1.000
_cell.angle_alpha   90.00
_cell.angle_beta   90.00
_cell.angle_gamma   90.00
#
_symmetry.space_group_name_H-M   'P 1'
#
loop_
_entity.id
_entity.type
_entity.pdbx_description
1 polymer ?
#
loop_
_entity_poly.entity_id
_entity_poly.type
_entity_poly.pdbx_seq_one_letter_code
_entity_poly.pdbx_strand_id
1 'polypeptide(L)'
;MKKVLSFVLLSVFVLPLAALAAADELTSDLTLGSRGESVSLLQSFLAKDAALYPEGIVSGYFGRLTQSAVKRFQQREGITPAAGYVGPKTRAKINSRLLRVSPESELEALLNKLAELQKTLAEKEREISGTTTPATSTPPLVIEPAATTTPPRVPTNTLYISGSETRRFAESTKLGDVTFANDSASAIVLYRVNITMDEAMNAPNSRGRDMKLLLRNGTTTYSDLLVRQDITIRSRVPDPGPYNTQLISYYAGQTLAPGESKTLSLWAELLVGPFYGGVLKFTVDSATSNPELPSAGSAAFTLSEP
;
A
#
# COMPACT_ATOMS: atom_id res chain seq x y z
N MET A 1 68.75 8.44 -36.46
CA MET A 1 69.21 7.06 -36.26
C MET A 1 68.87 6.61 -34.85
N LYS A 2 68.33 5.38 -34.75
CA LYS A 2 68.34 4.47 -33.58
C LYS A 2 67.35 4.74 -32.43
N LYS A 3 66.35 3.85 -32.41
CA LYS A 3 65.59 3.39 -31.24
C LYS A 3 66.57 2.91 -30.16
N VAL A 4 66.30 3.19 -28.88
CA VAL A 4 66.64 2.26 -27.81
C VAL A 4 65.45 2.18 -26.86
N LEU A 5 64.92 0.96 -26.82
CA LEU A 5 63.91 0.43 -25.93
C LEU A 5 64.55 0.22 -24.55
N SER A 6 63.90 0.65 -23.46
CA SER A 6 64.21 0.08 -22.14
C SER A 6 62.95 0.02 -21.28
N PHE A 7 62.53 -1.23 -21.05
CA PHE A 7 61.59 -1.66 -20.03
C PHE A 7 62.15 -1.32 -18.64
N VAL A 8 61.39 -0.62 -17.82
CA VAL A 8 61.49 -0.73 -16.36
C VAL A 8 60.08 -0.96 -15.83
N LEU A 9 59.84 -2.22 -15.49
CA LEU A 9 58.77 -2.67 -14.61
C LEU A 9 58.81 -1.84 -13.31
N LEU A 10 57.73 -1.14 -12.98
CA LEU A 10 57.46 -0.76 -11.59
C LEU A 10 55.95 -0.83 -11.31
N SER A 11 55.55 -2.04 -10.90
CA SER A 11 54.48 -2.35 -9.97
C SER A 11 53.33 -1.34 -9.86
N VAL A 12 52.33 -1.49 -10.74
CA VAL A 12 50.95 -1.17 -10.34
C VAL A 12 50.59 -2.19 -9.28
N PHE A 13 50.54 -1.75 -8.02
CA PHE A 13 49.93 -2.50 -6.94
C PHE A 13 48.44 -2.60 -7.29
N VAL A 14 48.09 -3.64 -8.06
CA VAL A 14 46.71 -4.04 -8.29
C VAL A 14 46.19 -4.47 -6.94
N LEU A 15 45.59 -3.53 -6.21
CA LEU A 15 44.68 -3.84 -5.12
C LEU A 15 43.72 -4.92 -5.64
N PRO A 16 43.53 -6.03 -4.93
CA PRO A 16 42.51 -6.98 -5.32
C PRO A 16 41.19 -6.24 -5.16
N LEU A 17 40.55 -5.90 -6.28
CA LEU A 17 39.14 -5.53 -6.34
C LEU A 17 38.33 -6.81 -6.09
N ALA A 18 38.43 -7.32 -4.87
CA ALA A 18 37.65 -8.42 -4.34
C ALA A 18 36.82 -7.91 -3.15
N ALA A 19 36.18 -6.76 -3.33
CA ALA A 19 34.84 -6.58 -2.80
C ALA A 19 33.90 -6.89 -3.97
N LEU A 20 33.76 -8.18 -4.27
CA LEU A 20 32.70 -8.66 -5.15
C LEU A 20 31.41 -8.22 -4.45
N ALA A 21 30.75 -7.20 -5.00
CA ALA A 21 29.37 -6.91 -4.64
C ALA A 21 28.62 -8.25 -4.69
N ALA A 22 28.09 -8.69 -3.56
CA ALA A 22 27.24 -9.87 -3.53
C ALA A 22 26.11 -9.58 -4.51
N ALA A 23 26.14 -10.21 -5.68
CA ALA A 23 25.06 -10.11 -6.63
C ALA A 23 23.82 -10.62 -5.90
N ASP A 24 22.79 -9.79 -5.84
CA ASP A 24 21.51 -10.10 -5.20
C ASP A 24 20.89 -11.26 -6.00
N GLU A 25 21.22 -12.50 -5.62
CA GLU A 25 20.85 -13.71 -6.34
C GLU A 25 20.06 -14.67 -5.44
N LEU A 26 18.96 -15.22 -5.97
CA LEU A 26 18.22 -16.28 -5.31
C LEU A 26 18.98 -17.61 -5.41
N THR A 27 19.67 -17.97 -4.32
CA THR A 27 20.47 -19.19 -4.20
C THR A 27 19.69 -20.41 -3.66
N SER A 28 18.60 -20.18 -2.93
CA SER A 28 17.80 -21.22 -2.28
C SER A 28 16.37 -21.27 -2.80
N ASP A 29 15.76 -22.47 -2.77
CA ASP A 29 14.37 -22.63 -3.16
C ASP A 29 13.44 -22.05 -2.09
N LEU A 30 12.42 -21.31 -2.53
CA LEU A 30 11.49 -20.62 -1.64
C LEU A 30 10.06 -21.15 -1.82
N THR A 31 9.38 -21.37 -0.70
CA THR A 31 8.02 -21.89 -0.64
C THR A 31 7.24 -21.21 0.47
N LEU A 32 5.95 -21.52 0.57
CA LEU A 32 5.10 -21.03 1.65
C LEU A 32 5.73 -21.37 3.02
N GLY A 33 5.93 -20.35 3.85
CA GLY A 33 6.59 -20.47 5.14
C GLY A 33 8.07 -20.08 5.16
N SER A 34 8.75 -19.99 4.02
CA SER A 34 10.16 -19.58 3.92
C SER A 34 10.37 -18.17 4.50
N ARG A 35 11.56 -17.93 5.08
CA ARG A 35 11.93 -16.65 5.70
C ARG A 35 13.36 -16.25 5.38
N GLY A 36 13.64 -14.96 5.44
CA GLY A 36 14.98 -14.40 5.38
C GLY A 36 15.21 -13.52 4.15
N GLU A 37 16.47 -13.14 3.96
CA GLU A 37 16.90 -12.17 2.96
C GLU A 37 16.54 -12.57 1.53
N SER A 38 16.67 -13.86 1.18
CA SER A 38 16.24 -14.36 -0.15
C SER A 38 14.75 -14.14 -0.41
N VAL A 39 13.91 -14.19 0.62
CA VAL A 39 12.47 -13.89 0.48
C VAL A 39 12.24 -12.39 0.30
N SER A 40 12.96 -11.56 1.06
CA SER A 40 12.90 -10.11 0.88
C SER A 40 13.33 -9.71 -0.54
N LEU A 41 14.40 -10.31 -1.06
CA LEU A 41 14.87 -10.10 -2.43
C LEU A 41 13.81 -10.48 -3.46
N LEU A 42 13.20 -11.67 -3.32
CA LEU A 42 12.10 -12.12 -4.17
C LEU A 42 10.93 -11.12 -4.14
N GLN A 43 10.53 -10.69 -2.94
CA GLN A 43 9.40 -9.77 -2.76
C GLN A 43 9.70 -8.41 -3.38
N SER A 44 10.90 -7.87 -3.16
CA SER A 44 11.37 -6.62 -3.78
C SER A 44 11.36 -6.73 -5.31
N PHE A 45 11.80 -7.86 -5.86
CA PHE A 45 11.73 -8.11 -7.30
C PHE A 45 10.29 -8.11 -7.82
N LEU A 46 9.40 -8.86 -7.18
CA LEU A 46 8.01 -8.98 -7.59
C LEU A 46 7.25 -7.65 -7.44
N ALA A 47 7.59 -6.86 -6.41
CA ALA A 47 6.99 -5.56 -6.12
C ALA A 47 7.33 -4.48 -7.17
N LYS A 48 8.34 -4.69 -8.03
CA LYS A 48 8.62 -3.81 -9.18
C LYS A 48 7.47 -3.74 -10.17
N ASP A 49 6.58 -4.74 -10.16
CA ASP A 49 5.43 -4.81 -11.03
C ASP A 49 4.14 -4.97 -10.21
N ALA A 50 3.37 -3.90 -10.11
CA ALA A 50 2.12 -3.87 -9.37
C ALA A 50 1.05 -4.83 -9.94
N ALA A 51 1.14 -5.26 -11.20
CA ALA A 51 0.24 -6.29 -11.74
C ALA A 51 0.64 -7.71 -11.30
N LEU A 52 1.90 -7.93 -10.92
CA LEU A 52 2.36 -9.19 -10.32
C LEU A 52 2.14 -9.21 -8.82
N TYR A 53 2.59 -8.15 -8.14
CA TYR A 53 2.60 -8.05 -6.69
C TYR A 53 2.04 -6.70 -6.22
N PRO A 54 0.72 -6.50 -6.37
CA PRO A 54 0.04 -5.23 -6.05
C PRO A 54 0.18 -4.84 -4.58
N GLU A 55 0.33 -5.84 -3.70
CA GLU A 55 0.49 -5.61 -2.27
C GLU A 55 1.85 -4.96 -1.97
N GLY A 56 2.88 -5.22 -2.78
CA GLY A 56 4.21 -4.62 -2.67
C GLY A 56 4.90 -4.85 -1.32
N ILE A 57 4.49 -5.88 -0.57
CA ILE A 57 4.96 -6.12 0.79
C ILE A 57 6.31 -6.84 0.75
N VAL A 58 7.35 -6.21 1.30
CA VAL A 58 8.66 -6.82 1.51
C VAL A 58 8.83 -7.08 3.01
N SER A 59 8.36 -8.24 3.46
CA SER A 59 8.40 -8.65 4.87
C SER A 59 9.54 -9.62 5.20
N GLY A 60 10.14 -10.23 4.16
CA GLY A 60 11.07 -11.35 4.33
C GLY A 60 10.38 -12.65 4.75
N TYR A 61 9.05 -12.74 4.66
CA TYR A 61 8.26 -13.95 4.90
C TYR A 61 7.42 -14.35 3.68
N PHE A 62 7.58 -15.60 3.24
CA PHE A 62 6.91 -16.11 2.04
C PHE A 62 5.52 -16.61 2.42
N GLY A 63 4.54 -15.71 2.32
CA GLY A 63 3.13 -15.98 2.56
C GLY A 63 2.34 -16.38 1.31
N ARG A 64 1.02 -16.53 1.47
CA ARG A 64 0.04 -16.76 0.40
C ARG A 64 0.00 -15.62 -0.60
N LEU A 65 0.21 -14.38 -0.16
CA LEU A 65 0.32 -13.22 -1.06
C LEU A 65 1.54 -13.35 -1.97
N THR A 66 2.71 -13.63 -1.39
CA THR A 66 3.95 -13.88 -2.15
C THR A 66 3.80 -15.12 -3.04
N GLN A 67 3.18 -16.19 -2.56
CA GLN A 67 2.88 -17.38 -3.36
C GLN A 67 2.01 -17.04 -4.57
N SER A 68 0.98 -16.23 -4.39
CA SER A 68 0.08 -15.81 -5.47
C SER A 68 0.80 -14.92 -6.49
N ALA A 69 1.66 -14.01 -6.03
CA ALA A 69 2.53 -13.22 -6.91
C ALA A 69 3.50 -14.10 -7.71
N VAL A 70 4.09 -15.12 -7.09
CA VAL A 70 4.94 -16.11 -7.78
C VAL A 70 4.14 -16.90 -8.81
N LYS A 71 2.90 -17.31 -8.51
CA LYS A 71 2.03 -17.97 -9.51
C LYS A 71 1.77 -17.08 -10.71
N ARG A 72 1.42 -15.81 -10.49
CA ARG A 72 1.23 -14.82 -11.57
C ARG A 72 2.49 -14.65 -12.40
N PHE A 73 3.65 -14.55 -11.75
CA PHE A 73 4.95 -14.45 -12.42
C PHE A 73 5.23 -15.70 -13.27
N GLN A 74 5.03 -16.89 -12.71
CA GLN A 74 5.23 -18.15 -13.42
C GLN A 74 4.32 -18.28 -14.64
N GLN A 75 3.04 -17.91 -14.51
CA GLN A 75 2.10 -17.90 -15.64
C GLN A 75 2.56 -16.95 -16.73
N ARG A 76 2.99 -15.74 -16.36
CA ARG A 76 3.45 -14.72 -17.30
C ARG A 76 4.73 -15.12 -18.03
N GLU A 77 5.64 -15.78 -17.34
CA GLU A 77 6.93 -16.21 -17.89
C GLU A 77 6.88 -17.63 -18.52
N GLY A 78 5.68 -18.24 -18.61
CA GLY A 78 5.48 -19.55 -19.22
C GLY A 78 6.08 -20.72 -18.44
N ILE A 79 6.22 -20.59 -17.13
CA ILE A 79 6.80 -21.61 -16.24
C ILE A 79 5.69 -22.55 -15.75
N THR A 80 5.81 -23.84 -16.09
CA THR A 80 4.86 -24.89 -15.68
C THR A 80 5.53 -25.91 -14.74
N PRO A 81 4.88 -26.32 -13.65
CA PRO A 81 3.58 -25.82 -13.15
C PRO A 81 3.70 -24.44 -12.48
N ALA A 82 2.69 -23.59 -12.67
CA ALA A 82 2.55 -22.34 -11.93
C ALA A 82 2.05 -22.61 -10.49
N ALA A 83 2.86 -23.35 -9.72
CA ALA A 83 2.51 -23.83 -8.40
C ALA A 83 2.71 -22.77 -7.30
N GLY A 84 3.39 -21.65 -7.60
CA GLY A 84 3.76 -20.64 -6.61
C GLY A 84 4.98 -21.01 -5.78
N TYR A 85 5.71 -22.05 -6.20
CA TYR A 85 6.97 -22.49 -5.60
C TYR A 85 8.15 -21.97 -6.43
N VAL A 86 9.13 -21.35 -5.75
CA VAL A 86 10.33 -20.80 -6.38
C VAL A 86 11.42 -21.86 -6.37
N GLY A 87 11.30 -22.82 -7.29
CA GLY A 87 12.34 -23.81 -7.57
C GLY A 87 13.37 -23.32 -8.61
N PRO A 88 14.30 -24.20 -9.05
CA PRO A 88 15.42 -23.83 -9.92
C PRO A 88 15.03 -23.09 -11.21
N LYS A 89 13.93 -23.51 -11.87
CA LYS A 89 13.43 -22.85 -13.09
C LYS A 89 12.98 -21.41 -12.85
N THR A 90 12.24 -21.20 -11.76
CA THR A 90 11.74 -19.87 -11.37
C THR A 90 12.89 -18.97 -10.94
N ARG A 91 13.83 -19.49 -10.14
CA ARG A 91 15.04 -18.76 -9.72
C ARG A 91 15.88 -18.32 -10.90
N ALA A 92 16.19 -19.23 -11.82
CA ALA A 92 16.99 -18.90 -13.01
C ALA A 92 16.36 -17.75 -13.81
N LYS A 93 15.03 -17.75 -13.97
CA LYS A 93 14.33 -16.65 -14.65
C LYS A 93 14.42 -15.35 -13.86
N ILE A 94 14.16 -15.37 -12.54
CA ILE A 94 14.23 -14.17 -11.71
C ILE A 94 15.66 -13.60 -11.67
N ASN A 95 16.67 -14.44 -11.45
CA ASN A 95 18.08 -14.05 -11.44
C ASN A 95 18.49 -13.44 -12.78
N SER A 96 18.02 -13.98 -13.91
CA SER A 96 18.27 -13.38 -15.24
C SER A 96 17.68 -11.97 -15.42
N ARG A 97 16.64 -11.62 -14.65
CA ARG A 97 16.03 -10.28 -14.64
C ARG A 97 16.71 -9.37 -13.63
N LEU A 98 17.17 -9.90 -12.50
CA LEU A 98 17.95 -9.17 -11.49
C LEU A 98 19.32 -8.74 -12.04
N LEU A 99 20.01 -9.64 -12.73
CA LEU A 99 21.34 -9.40 -13.33
C LEU A 99 21.31 -8.48 -14.57
N ARG A 100 20.13 -8.13 -15.10
CA ARG A 100 19.97 -7.26 -16.26
C ARG A 100 19.92 -5.76 -15.94
N VAL A 101 19.90 -5.40 -14.66
CA VAL A 101 19.98 -4.00 -14.21
C VAL A 101 21.43 -3.69 -13.88
N SER A 102 22.26 -3.49 -14.90
CA SER A 102 23.58 -2.90 -14.69
C SER A 102 23.39 -1.42 -14.37
N PRO A 103 23.98 -0.89 -13.28
CA PRO A 103 23.91 0.53 -12.92
C PRO A 103 24.26 1.48 -14.08
N GLU A 104 25.05 1.01 -15.04
CA GLU A 104 25.43 1.75 -16.26
C GLU A 104 24.22 2.05 -17.16
N SER A 105 23.27 1.12 -17.30
CA SER A 105 22.08 1.32 -18.16
C SER A 105 21.08 2.31 -17.56
N GLU A 106 20.99 2.37 -16.22
CA GLU A 106 20.13 3.34 -15.53
C GLU A 106 20.73 4.74 -15.61
N LEU A 107 22.07 4.87 -15.52
CA LEU A 107 22.75 6.14 -15.69
C LEU A 107 22.59 6.70 -17.11
N GLU A 108 22.73 5.86 -18.14
CA GLU A 108 22.51 6.28 -19.53
C GLU A 108 21.05 6.66 -19.81
N ALA A 109 20.09 5.93 -19.24
CA ALA A 109 18.67 6.27 -19.34
C ALA A 109 18.35 7.60 -18.64
N LEU A 110 18.95 7.87 -17.48
CA LEU A 110 18.81 9.13 -16.76
C LEU A 110 19.46 10.31 -17.51
N LEU A 111 20.62 10.09 -18.14
CA LEU A 111 21.30 11.11 -18.95
C LEU A 111 20.47 11.48 -20.19
N ASN A 112 19.89 10.50 -20.88
CA ASN A 112 19.00 10.76 -22.02
C ASN A 112 17.73 11.51 -21.60
N LYS A 113 17.16 11.15 -20.45
CA LYS A 113 15.98 11.83 -19.90
C LYS A 113 16.28 13.28 -19.49
N LEU A 114 17.46 13.55 -18.97
CA LEU A 114 17.93 14.92 -18.68
C LEU A 114 18.06 15.76 -19.95
N ALA A 115 18.62 15.20 -21.03
CA ALA A 115 18.73 15.90 -22.31
C ALA A 115 17.36 16.27 -22.90
N GLU A 116 16.37 15.38 -22.78
CA GLU A 116 15.01 15.63 -23.25
C GLU A 116 14.26 16.67 -22.42
N LEU A 117 14.46 16.69 -21.10
CA LEU A 117 13.93 17.75 -20.23
C LEU A 117 14.54 19.13 -20.52
N GLN A 118 15.83 19.19 -20.85
CA GLN A 118 16.46 20.46 -21.24
C GLN A 118 15.88 20.99 -22.56
N LYS A 119 15.58 20.11 -23.51
CA LYS A 119 14.95 20.49 -24.78
C LYS A 119 13.53 21.03 -24.60
N THR A 120 12.74 20.39 -23.73
CA THR A 120 11.36 20.84 -23.45
C THR A 120 11.32 22.16 -22.66
N LEU A 121 12.30 22.41 -21.78
CA LEU A 121 12.43 23.72 -21.13
C LEU A 121 12.72 24.84 -22.14
N ALA A 122 13.66 24.62 -23.07
CA ALA A 122 14.01 25.61 -24.09
C ALA A 122 12.85 25.93 -25.06
N GLU A 123 11.98 24.94 -25.31
CA GLU A 123 10.78 25.10 -26.14
C GLU A 123 9.68 25.87 -25.39
N LYS A 124 9.51 25.60 -24.09
CA LYS A 124 8.54 26.28 -23.22
C LYS A 124 8.92 27.74 -22.92
N GLU A 125 10.21 28.06 -22.84
CA GLU A 125 10.69 29.45 -22.70
C GLU A 125 10.39 30.32 -23.92
N ARG A 126 10.29 29.73 -25.12
CA ARG A 126 9.87 30.44 -26.35
C ARG A 126 8.38 30.75 -26.38
N GLU A 127 7.56 29.90 -25.77
CA GLU A 127 6.10 30.03 -25.75
C GLU A 127 5.61 31.10 -24.76
N ILE A 128 6.42 31.45 -23.75
CA ILE A 128 6.07 32.44 -22.71
C ILE A 128 6.34 33.88 -23.16
N SER A 129 7.09 34.11 -24.26
CA SER A 129 7.44 35.47 -24.73
C SER A 129 6.43 36.12 -25.67
N GLY A 130 5.31 35.45 -25.99
CA GLY A 130 4.29 36.01 -26.88
C GLY A 130 2.90 35.54 -26.52
N THR A 131 2.18 36.31 -25.70
CA THR A 131 0.75 36.65 -25.86
C THR A 131 0.28 37.48 -24.66
N THR A 132 0.07 38.76 -24.92
CA THR A 132 -0.61 39.73 -24.07
C THR A 132 -2.13 39.50 -24.06
N THR A 133 -2.74 39.60 -22.88
CA THR A 133 -4.20 39.71 -22.59
C THR A 133 -4.79 40.99 -23.23
N PRO A 134 -6.12 41.15 -23.49
CA PRO A 134 -7.13 41.33 -22.41
C PRO A 134 -8.61 40.90 -22.67
N ALA A 135 -9.33 40.71 -21.54
CA ALA A 135 -10.74 41.07 -21.22
C ALA A 135 -12.00 40.44 -21.89
N THR A 136 -12.82 39.84 -21.01
CA THR A 136 -14.27 40.07 -20.74
C THR A 136 -15.30 40.28 -21.86
N SER A 137 -16.33 39.40 -21.93
CA SER A 137 -17.74 39.81 -22.10
C SER A 137 -18.77 38.73 -21.71
N THR A 138 -19.77 39.15 -20.93
CA THR A 138 -21.04 38.53 -20.49
C THR A 138 -22.19 39.13 -21.36
N PRO A 139 -23.50 38.71 -21.41
CA PRO A 139 -24.27 37.43 -21.41
C PRO A 139 -25.22 37.33 -22.67
N PRO A 140 -26.41 36.64 -22.74
CA PRO A 140 -27.61 36.70 -21.87
C PRO A 140 -28.28 35.34 -21.50
N LEU A 141 -29.21 35.42 -20.52
CA LEU A 141 -30.03 34.36 -19.94
C LEU A 141 -30.92 33.62 -20.96
N VAL A 142 -31.04 32.29 -20.79
CA VAL A 142 -32.13 31.46 -21.32
C VAL A 142 -32.87 30.83 -20.13
N ILE A 143 -34.19 31.02 -20.10
CA ILE A 143 -35.12 30.50 -19.08
C ILE A 143 -35.67 29.16 -19.60
N GLU A 144 -35.38 28.06 -18.91
CA GLU A 144 -36.00 26.74 -19.11
C GLU A 144 -37.07 26.48 -18.03
N PRO A 145 -38.16 25.73 -18.33
CA PRO A 145 -39.31 25.60 -17.45
C PRO A 145 -39.11 24.58 -16.31
N ALA A 146 -39.90 24.78 -15.26
CA ALA A 146 -39.84 24.13 -13.95
C ALA A 146 -39.71 22.59 -13.98
N ALA A 147 -38.63 22.10 -13.39
CA ALA A 147 -38.51 20.72 -12.95
C ALA A 147 -39.38 20.50 -11.69
N THR A 148 -40.22 19.47 -11.75
CA THR A 148 -41.07 18.96 -10.67
C THR A 148 -40.25 18.76 -9.39
N THR A 149 -40.54 19.55 -8.35
CA THR A 149 -39.88 19.44 -7.06
C THR A 149 -40.34 18.17 -6.34
N THR A 150 -39.45 17.19 -6.29
CA THR A 150 -39.51 16.14 -5.25
C THR A 150 -39.48 16.83 -3.88
N PRO A 151 -40.29 16.42 -2.89
CA PRO A 151 -40.32 17.07 -1.58
C PRO A 151 -38.90 17.16 -0.97
N PRO A 152 -38.56 18.26 -0.28
CA PRO A 152 -37.23 18.47 0.26
C PRO A 152 -36.89 17.34 1.25
N ARG A 153 -35.95 16.47 0.83
CA ARG A 153 -35.32 15.48 1.72
C ARG A 153 -34.59 16.28 2.79
N VAL A 154 -34.99 16.10 4.06
CA VAL A 154 -34.24 16.63 5.20
C VAL A 154 -32.82 16.07 5.09
N PRO A 155 -31.78 16.91 4.96
CA PRO A 155 -30.41 16.43 4.78
C PRO A 155 -29.94 15.79 6.08
N THR A 156 -29.90 14.45 6.09
CA THR A 156 -29.35 13.67 7.20
C THR A 156 -28.07 13.04 6.70
N ASN A 157 -26.94 13.73 6.84
CA ASN A 157 -25.64 13.11 6.62
C ASN A 157 -25.57 11.82 7.45
N THR A 158 -25.26 10.69 6.81
CA THR A 158 -25.35 9.39 7.47
C THR A 158 -24.03 8.63 7.30
N LEU A 159 -23.58 8.02 8.40
CA LEU A 159 -22.46 7.09 8.48
C LEU A 159 -23.04 5.67 8.46
N TYR A 160 -22.90 4.99 7.33
CA TYR A 160 -23.32 3.61 7.18
C TYR A 160 -22.11 2.69 7.27
N ILE A 161 -22.18 1.68 8.10
CA ILE A 161 -21.09 0.74 8.30
C ILE A 161 -21.62 -0.67 8.05
N SER A 162 -20.95 -1.41 7.17
CA SER A 162 -21.30 -2.80 6.86
C SER A 162 -20.20 -3.76 7.32
N GLY A 163 -20.60 -4.92 7.85
CA GLY A 163 -19.72 -6.08 8.06
C GLY A 163 -19.59 -6.62 9.48
N SER A 164 -20.67 -6.83 10.24
CA SER A 164 -20.62 -7.52 11.54
C SER A 164 -20.34 -9.03 11.39
N GLU A 165 -19.16 -9.40 10.90
CA GLU A 165 -18.78 -10.77 10.62
C GLU A 165 -17.54 -11.17 11.41
N THR A 166 -17.58 -12.38 11.98
CA THR A 166 -16.41 -13.01 12.58
C THR A 166 -15.50 -13.55 11.49
N ARG A 167 -14.24 -13.13 11.48
CA ARG A 167 -13.24 -13.57 10.47
C ARG A 167 -12.00 -14.18 11.12
N ARG A 168 -11.46 -15.23 10.48
CA ARG A 168 -10.19 -15.85 10.87
C ARG A 168 -9.02 -14.93 10.53
N PHE A 169 -7.96 -15.02 11.32
CA PHE A 169 -6.68 -14.35 11.04
C PHE A 169 -6.12 -14.84 9.68
N ALA A 170 -5.91 -13.92 8.74
CA ALA A 170 -5.26 -14.16 7.46
C ALA A 170 -4.25 -13.05 7.17
N GLU A 171 -3.35 -13.27 6.21
CA GLU A 171 -2.23 -12.35 5.91
C GLU A 171 -2.68 -10.93 5.56
N SER A 172 -3.84 -10.80 4.93
CA SER A 172 -4.57 -9.55 4.74
C SER A 172 -6.06 -9.86 4.85
N THR A 173 -6.73 -9.27 5.84
CA THR A 173 -8.15 -9.48 6.10
C THR A 173 -8.86 -8.14 6.08
N LYS A 174 -9.88 -8.01 5.23
CA LYS A 174 -10.82 -6.90 5.28
C LYS A 174 -11.65 -7.02 6.57
N LEU A 175 -11.60 -6.01 7.41
CA LEU A 175 -12.36 -5.91 8.64
C LEU A 175 -13.77 -5.42 8.36
N GLY A 176 -13.91 -4.39 7.52
CA GLY A 176 -15.20 -3.91 7.06
C GLY A 176 -15.14 -2.61 6.28
N ASP A 177 -16.32 -2.09 5.94
CA ASP A 177 -16.52 -0.88 5.14
C ASP A 177 -17.22 0.20 5.94
N VAL A 178 -16.71 1.42 5.88
CA VAL A 178 -17.24 2.62 6.52
C VAL A 178 -17.61 3.60 5.42
N THR A 179 -18.91 3.84 5.23
CA THR A 179 -19.44 4.73 4.21
C THR A 179 -19.92 6.04 4.82
N PHE A 180 -19.41 7.13 4.28
CA PHE A 180 -19.75 8.50 4.65
C PHE A 180 -20.59 9.09 3.51
N ALA A 181 -21.82 9.51 3.81
CA ALA A 181 -22.67 10.22 2.86
C ALA A 181 -22.79 11.70 3.27
N ASN A 182 -22.52 12.61 2.31
CA ASN A 182 -22.73 14.04 2.45
C ASN A 182 -24.02 14.44 1.72
N ASP A 183 -25.12 14.50 2.45
CA ASP A 183 -26.40 15.00 1.95
C ASP A 183 -26.55 16.54 2.14
N SER A 184 -25.50 17.23 2.59
CA SER A 184 -25.52 18.68 2.81
C SER A 184 -25.21 19.48 1.54
N ALA A 185 -25.53 20.76 1.57
CA ALA A 185 -25.27 21.69 0.45
C ALA A 185 -23.80 22.19 0.39
N SER A 186 -22.94 21.76 1.32
CA SER A 186 -21.53 22.19 1.40
C SER A 186 -20.60 20.98 1.39
N ALA A 187 -19.36 21.19 0.94
CA ALA A 187 -18.35 20.14 1.01
C ALA A 187 -17.99 19.84 2.47
N ILE A 188 -17.70 18.57 2.76
CA ILE A 188 -17.28 18.11 4.08
C ILE A 188 -15.85 17.58 4.00
N VAL A 189 -14.98 18.05 4.89
CA VAL A 189 -13.64 17.50 5.04
C VAL A 189 -13.63 16.51 6.19
N LEU A 190 -13.35 15.24 5.88
CA LEU A 190 -13.14 14.16 6.84
C LEU A 190 -11.66 14.11 7.24
N TYR A 191 -11.36 14.54 8.48
CA TYR A 191 -10.00 14.56 8.99
C TYR A 191 -9.59 13.22 9.57
N ARG A 192 -10.40 12.66 10.47
CA ARG A 192 -10.03 11.46 11.22
C ARG A 192 -11.17 10.44 11.32
N VAL A 193 -10.78 9.18 11.40
CA VAL A 193 -11.64 8.06 11.80
C VAL A 193 -11.08 7.50 13.10
N ASN A 194 -11.92 7.42 14.14
CA ASN A 194 -11.55 6.92 15.46
C ASN A 194 -12.07 5.49 15.63
N ILE A 195 -11.17 4.60 16.03
CA ILE A 195 -11.40 3.16 16.15
C ILE A 195 -10.94 2.69 17.51
N THR A 196 -11.81 2.04 18.26
CA THR A 196 -11.48 1.34 19.49
C THR A 196 -11.17 -0.12 19.19
N MET A 197 -10.09 -0.66 19.74
CA MET A 197 -9.70 -2.07 19.63
C MET A 197 -9.70 -2.72 21.01
N ASP A 198 -10.64 -3.63 21.26
CA ASP A 198 -10.65 -4.48 22.46
C ASP A 198 -9.84 -5.76 22.20
N GLU A 199 -8.92 -6.06 23.12
CA GLU A 199 -7.91 -7.10 22.96
C GLU A 199 -8.13 -8.29 23.90
N ALA A 200 -8.68 -9.36 23.36
CA ALA A 200 -8.80 -10.66 24.03
C ALA A 200 -7.79 -11.67 23.45
N MET A 201 -6.52 -11.26 23.28
CA MET A 201 -5.46 -12.10 22.74
C MET A 201 -4.64 -12.74 23.87
N ASN A 202 -5.26 -13.71 24.54
CA ASN A 202 -4.75 -14.25 25.79
C ASN A 202 -3.68 -15.35 25.62
N ALA A 203 -3.44 -15.85 24.41
CA ALA A 203 -2.40 -16.85 24.22
C ALA A 203 -0.99 -16.24 24.40
N PRO A 204 -0.03 -16.97 25.00
CA PRO A 204 1.31 -16.47 25.29
C PRO A 204 2.06 -15.88 24.08
N ASN A 205 1.86 -16.47 22.90
CA ASN A 205 2.61 -16.14 21.69
C ASN A 205 2.02 -14.98 20.88
N SER A 206 0.81 -14.53 21.20
CA SER A 206 0.12 -13.42 20.51
C SER A 206 0.41 -12.05 21.14
N ARG A 207 1.05 -12.02 22.30
CA ARG A 207 1.31 -10.80 23.10
C ARG A 207 2.53 -10.05 22.57
N GLY A 208 2.45 -8.72 22.60
CA GLY A 208 3.53 -7.85 22.11
C GLY A 208 3.82 -8.05 20.62
N ARG A 209 2.94 -8.72 19.88
CA ARG A 209 3.04 -8.89 18.44
C ARG A 209 2.44 -7.66 17.78
N ASP A 210 3.12 -7.21 16.74
CA ASP A 210 2.63 -6.12 15.90
C ASP A 210 1.78 -6.68 14.76
N MET A 211 0.64 -6.05 14.52
CA MET A 211 -0.10 -6.16 13.27
C MET A 211 -0.09 -4.81 12.57
N LYS A 212 -0.26 -4.82 11.25
CA LYS A 212 -0.55 -3.58 10.53
C LYS A 212 -2.05 -3.44 10.35
N LEU A 213 -2.58 -2.29 10.73
CA LEU A 213 -3.94 -1.89 10.35
C LEU A 213 -3.87 -0.87 9.23
N LEU A 214 -4.77 -1.03 8.26
CA LEU A 214 -4.79 -0.23 7.05
C LEU A 214 -6.16 0.38 6.84
N LEU A 215 -6.19 1.64 6.42
CA LEU A 215 -7.38 2.32 5.94
C LEU A 215 -7.21 2.61 4.45
N ARG A 216 -8.20 2.22 3.65
CA ARG A 216 -8.19 2.43 2.19
C ARG A 216 -9.38 3.27 1.75
N ASN A 217 -9.19 4.02 0.68
CA ASN A 217 -10.25 4.75 -0.01
C ASN A 217 -10.89 3.88 -1.10
N GLY A 218 -12.02 3.26 -0.78
CA GLY A 218 -12.67 2.22 -1.55
C GLY A 218 -12.73 0.89 -0.80
N THR A 219 -13.28 -0.14 -1.42
CA THR A 219 -13.68 -1.40 -0.77
C THR A 219 -12.79 -2.59 -1.09
N THR A 220 -11.76 -2.42 -1.93
CA THR A 220 -10.95 -3.52 -2.46
C THR A 220 -9.52 -3.49 -1.93
N THR A 221 -8.80 -4.59 -2.03
CA THR A 221 -7.37 -4.66 -1.68
C THR A 221 -6.51 -3.72 -2.54
N TYR A 222 -7.01 -3.31 -3.72
CA TYR A 222 -6.34 -2.40 -4.66
C TYR A 222 -6.68 -0.93 -4.46
N SER A 223 -7.65 -0.63 -3.58
CA SER A 223 -8.08 0.72 -3.28
C SER A 223 -6.94 1.54 -2.64
N ASP A 224 -6.92 2.85 -2.90
CA ASP A 224 -5.84 3.73 -2.48
C ASP A 224 -5.58 3.63 -0.97
N LEU A 225 -4.33 3.39 -0.61
CA LEU A 225 -3.93 3.28 0.79
C LEU A 225 -3.84 4.67 1.41
N LEU A 226 -4.72 4.95 2.39
CA LEU A 226 -4.69 6.21 3.13
C LEU A 226 -3.72 6.13 4.30
N VAL A 227 -3.82 5.06 5.08
CA VAL A 227 -2.99 4.86 6.28
C VAL A 227 -2.61 3.39 6.37
N ARG A 228 -1.38 3.16 6.84
CA ARG A 228 -0.88 1.86 7.28
C ARG A 228 -0.12 2.11 8.58
N GLN A 229 -0.58 1.51 9.67
CA GLN A 229 -0.04 1.73 11.02
C GLN A 229 0.26 0.40 11.71
N ASP A 230 1.43 0.31 12.35
CA ASP A 230 1.76 -0.77 13.27
C ASP A 230 1.03 -0.61 14.60
N ILE A 231 0.38 -1.69 15.03
CA ILE A 231 -0.38 -1.79 16.28
C ILE A 231 0.13 -3.01 17.04
N THR A 232 0.73 -2.74 18.20
CA THR A 232 1.16 -3.77 19.14
C THR A 232 -0.01 -4.24 19.98
N ILE A 233 -0.23 -5.55 20.06
CA ILE A 233 -1.20 -6.16 20.97
C ILE A 233 -0.70 -6.11 22.41
N ARG A 234 -1.50 -5.54 23.31
CA ARG A 234 -1.12 -5.25 24.71
C ARG A 234 -1.83 -6.13 25.76
N SER A 235 -2.51 -7.21 25.36
CA SER A 235 -3.15 -8.18 26.28
C SER A 235 -2.18 -8.75 27.36
N ARG A 236 -2.68 -8.98 28.58
CA ARG A 236 -1.91 -9.41 29.78
C ARG A 236 -2.37 -10.77 30.34
N VAL A 237 -1.58 -11.38 31.25
CA VAL A 237 -1.95 -12.58 32.06
C VAL A 237 -1.43 -12.45 33.50
N PRO A 238 -2.12 -13.06 34.51
CA PRO A 238 -3.45 -13.68 34.45
C PRO A 238 -4.53 -12.60 34.50
N ASP A 239 -5.55 -12.71 33.66
CA ASP A 239 -6.57 -11.66 33.56
C ASP A 239 -7.96 -12.15 34.03
N PRO A 240 -8.27 -12.06 35.33
CA PRO A 240 -9.63 -11.92 35.81
C PRO A 240 -10.02 -10.43 35.73
N GLY A 241 -10.18 -9.89 34.51
CA GLY A 241 -10.42 -8.46 34.27
C GLY A 241 -10.98 -8.17 32.87
N PRO A 242 -11.47 -6.94 32.61
CA PRO A 242 -11.94 -6.54 31.29
C PRO A 242 -10.79 -6.48 30.27
N TYR A 243 -11.07 -6.78 29.00
CA TYR A 243 -10.09 -6.72 27.92
C TYR A 243 -9.37 -5.37 27.86
N ASN A 244 -8.09 -5.40 27.46
CA ASN A 244 -7.38 -4.15 27.20
C ASN A 244 -7.99 -3.46 25.98
N THR A 245 -8.22 -2.16 26.08
CA THR A 245 -8.85 -1.36 25.03
C THR A 245 -7.88 -0.29 24.54
N GLN A 246 -7.66 -0.19 23.22
CA GLN A 246 -6.82 0.83 22.60
C GLN A 246 -7.65 1.74 21.69
N LEU A 247 -7.47 3.05 21.79
CA LEU A 247 -8.02 4.00 20.81
C LEU A 247 -6.99 4.26 19.71
N ILE A 248 -7.44 4.16 18.47
CA ILE A 248 -6.65 4.29 17.26
C ILE A 248 -7.31 5.36 16.38
N SER A 249 -6.56 6.39 15.97
CA SER A 249 -7.07 7.46 15.12
C SER A 249 -6.31 7.51 13.80
N TYR A 250 -7.02 7.35 12.69
CA TYR A 250 -6.44 7.47 11.36
C TYR A 250 -6.78 8.79 10.71
N TYR A 251 -5.77 9.42 10.09
CA TYR A 251 -6.01 10.55 9.22
C TYR A 251 -6.59 10.06 7.89
N ALA A 252 -7.84 10.43 7.59
CA ALA A 252 -8.49 10.06 6.33
C ALA A 252 -8.17 11.08 5.22
N GLY A 253 -8.19 12.37 5.57
CA GLY A 253 -7.88 13.48 4.64
C GLY A 253 -8.78 13.51 3.40
N GLN A 254 -10.05 13.10 3.53
CA GLN A 254 -10.97 13.01 2.39
C GLN A 254 -11.89 14.23 2.34
N THR A 255 -12.19 14.70 1.13
CA THR A 255 -13.22 15.72 0.91
C THR A 255 -14.40 15.08 0.21
N LEU A 256 -15.61 15.30 0.73
CA LEU A 256 -16.86 14.84 0.16
C LEU A 256 -17.62 16.05 -0.39
N ALA A 257 -17.88 16.05 -1.70
CA ALA A 257 -18.73 17.06 -2.33
C ALA A 257 -20.20 16.94 -1.86
N PRO A 258 -21.02 17.99 -2.02
CA PRO A 258 -22.46 17.91 -1.81
C PRO A 258 -23.09 16.75 -2.59
N GLY A 259 -23.86 15.90 -1.93
CA GLY A 259 -24.50 14.70 -2.49
C GLY A 259 -23.57 13.48 -2.67
N GLU A 260 -22.27 13.59 -2.34
CA GLU A 260 -21.32 12.50 -2.53
C GLU A 260 -21.37 11.47 -1.39
N SER A 261 -21.16 10.19 -1.72
CA SER A 261 -20.85 9.14 -0.77
C SER A 261 -19.47 8.57 -1.01
N LYS A 262 -18.67 8.41 0.04
CA LYS A 262 -17.37 7.75 0.01
C LYS A 262 -17.34 6.56 0.95
N THR A 263 -16.85 5.43 0.48
CA THR A 263 -16.64 4.23 1.29
C THR A 263 -15.15 4.02 1.53
N LEU A 264 -14.76 3.99 2.80
CA LEU A 264 -13.45 3.56 3.24
C LEU A 264 -13.51 2.10 3.67
N SER A 265 -12.40 1.36 3.54
CA SER A 265 -12.31 0.01 4.07
C SER A 265 -11.17 -0.14 5.06
N LEU A 266 -11.45 -0.82 6.16
CA LEU A 266 -10.49 -1.16 7.21
C LEU A 266 -9.95 -2.57 6.96
N TRP A 267 -8.63 -2.74 7.06
CA TRP A 267 -7.96 -4.03 6.86
C TRP A 267 -6.93 -4.28 7.96
N ALA A 268 -6.64 -5.55 8.21
CA ALA A 268 -5.51 -5.98 9.02
C ALA A 268 -4.55 -6.82 8.17
N GLU A 269 -3.26 -6.51 8.23
CA GLU A 269 -2.17 -7.28 7.64
C GLU A 269 -1.25 -7.84 8.73
N LEU A 270 -0.93 -9.14 8.63
CA LEU A 270 -0.09 -9.84 9.59
C LEU A 270 1.31 -9.97 9.03
N LEU A 271 2.25 -9.18 9.54
CA LEU A 271 3.62 -9.17 9.04
C LEU A 271 4.56 -10.11 9.79
N VAL A 272 4.30 -10.37 11.08
CA VAL A 272 5.22 -11.15 11.89
C VAL A 272 4.50 -12.02 12.92
N GLY A 273 4.68 -13.34 12.80
CA GLY A 273 4.41 -14.33 13.85
C GLY A 273 3.08 -15.06 13.72
N PRO A 274 3.03 -16.36 14.08
CA PRO A 274 1.75 -17.04 14.24
C PRO A 274 1.02 -16.42 15.44
N PHE A 275 -0.08 -15.72 15.16
CA PHE A 275 -1.08 -15.39 16.16
C PHE A 275 -1.76 -16.70 16.50
N TYR A 276 -1.73 -17.07 17.78
CA TYR A 276 -2.38 -18.27 18.28
C TYR A 276 -3.53 -17.78 19.16
N GLY A 277 -4.77 -18.05 18.82
CA GLY A 277 -5.98 -17.87 19.63
C GLY A 277 -6.26 -16.47 20.18
N GLY A 278 -7.48 -15.98 19.97
CA GLY A 278 -7.96 -14.78 20.64
C GLY A 278 -9.00 -14.03 19.83
N VAL A 279 -9.54 -12.98 20.43
CA VAL A 279 -10.51 -12.07 19.81
C VAL A 279 -9.94 -10.66 19.79
N LEU A 280 -9.94 -10.01 18.63
CA LEU A 280 -9.75 -8.57 18.51
C LEU A 280 -11.04 -7.98 18.00
N LYS A 281 -11.60 -7.06 18.76
CA LYS A 281 -12.84 -6.38 18.38
C LYS A 281 -12.52 -4.94 18.04
N PHE A 282 -12.72 -4.55 16.78
CA PHE A 282 -12.53 -3.20 16.28
C PHE A 282 -13.87 -2.49 16.19
N THR A 283 -14.06 -1.40 16.91
CA THR A 283 -15.26 -0.59 16.86
C THR A 283 -14.93 0.75 16.24
N VAL A 284 -15.61 1.15 15.17
CA VAL A 284 -15.54 2.52 14.66
C VAL A 284 -16.47 3.36 15.54
N ASP A 285 -15.89 4.24 16.34
CA ASP A 285 -16.64 5.01 17.35
C ASP A 285 -17.22 6.29 16.75
N SER A 286 -16.39 7.01 15.96
CA SER A 286 -16.73 8.31 15.39
C SER A 286 -15.78 8.72 14.26
N ALA A 287 -16.16 9.79 13.58
CA ALA A 287 -15.32 10.47 12.60
C ALA A 287 -15.27 11.97 12.89
N THR A 288 -14.10 12.58 12.75
CA THR A 288 -13.91 14.03 12.91
C THR A 288 -14.00 14.69 11.54
N SER A 289 -14.94 15.62 11.36
CA SER A 289 -15.17 16.33 10.11
C SER A 289 -15.43 17.82 10.30
N ASN A 290 -15.34 18.59 9.22
CA ASN A 290 -15.78 19.98 9.16
C ASN A 290 -16.59 20.24 7.87
N PRO A 291 -17.86 20.71 7.95
CA PRO A 291 -18.66 20.83 9.19
C PRO A 291 -18.85 19.47 9.90
N GLU A 292 -19.18 19.51 11.19
CA GLU A 292 -19.36 18.29 11.99
C GLU A 292 -20.49 17.44 11.42
N LEU A 293 -20.20 16.16 11.18
CA LEU A 293 -21.18 15.16 10.78
C LEU A 293 -21.93 14.71 12.04
N PRO A 294 -23.28 14.72 12.08
CA PRO A 294 -24.01 14.06 13.16
C PRO A 294 -23.61 12.58 13.18
N SER A 295 -23.10 12.09 14.33
CA SER A 295 -22.66 10.70 14.47
C SER A 295 -23.84 9.76 14.27
N ALA A 296 -23.91 9.09 13.11
CA ALA A 296 -25.07 8.27 12.75
C ALA A 296 -24.84 6.76 12.91
N GLY A 297 -23.77 6.33 13.59
CA GLY A 297 -23.60 4.93 13.92
C GLY A 297 -22.22 4.60 14.51
N SER A 298 -22.19 3.49 15.22
CA SER A 298 -20.96 2.79 15.59
C SER A 298 -21.06 1.38 15.04
N ALA A 299 -19.92 0.77 14.71
CA ALA A 299 -19.93 -0.61 14.23
C ALA A 299 -18.73 -1.36 14.74
N ALA A 300 -18.97 -2.61 15.12
CA ALA A 300 -17.96 -3.52 15.63
C ALA A 300 -17.64 -4.61 14.61
N PHE A 301 -16.35 -4.86 14.44
CA PHE A 301 -15.77 -5.92 13.65
C PHE A 301 -15.01 -6.84 14.58
N THR A 302 -15.36 -8.12 14.59
CA THR A 302 -14.73 -9.10 15.47
C THR A 302 -13.82 -9.99 14.64
N LEU A 303 -12.52 -9.92 14.87
CA LEU A 303 -11.58 -10.92 14.42
C LEU A 303 -11.44 -11.97 15.52
N SER A 304 -11.74 -13.23 15.22
CA SER A 304 -11.45 -14.31 16.16
C SER A 304 -10.87 -15.53 15.44
N GLU A 305 -9.96 -16.22 16.12
CA GLU A 305 -9.58 -17.56 15.74
C GLU A 305 -10.54 -18.58 16.38
N PRO A 306 -11.08 -19.57 15.64
CA PRO A 306 -11.71 -20.74 16.23
C PRO A 306 -10.67 -21.72 16.78
#